data_AF-A0A7H0ITQ0-F1
#
_entry.id   AF-A0A7H0ITQ0-F1
#
_cell.length_a   1.000
_cell.length_b   1.000
_cell.length_c   1.000
_cell.angle_alpha   90.00
_cell.angle_beta   90.00
_cell.angle_gamma   90.00
#
_symmetry.space_group_name_H-M   'P 1'
#
loop_
_entity.id
_entity.type
_entity.pdbx_description
1 polymer ?
#
loop_
_entity_poly.entity_id
_entity_poly.type
_entity_poly.pdbx_seq_one_letter_code
_entity_poly.pdbx_strand_id
1 'polypeptide(L)'
;MFFRCIADPCDPDAVVIDRHAHDVAVGEIYGTRERGLGNARRYALLAHCYREAALRLGELPSTVQSVTWVVHTERIAGTGTRPPRR
;
A
#
# COMPACT_ATOMS: atom_id res chain seq x y z
N MET A 1 -3.92 12.62 -4.73
CA MET A 1 -3.30 12.10 -3.49
C MET A 1 -1.78 12.10 -3.56
N PHE A 2 -1.15 11.50 -4.57
CA PHE A 2 0.33 11.48 -4.68
C PHE A 2 0.99 12.86 -4.64
N PHE A 3 0.51 13.81 -5.44
CA PHE A 3 1.00 15.20 -5.39
C PHE A 3 0.92 15.82 -3.99
N ARG A 4 -0.15 15.53 -3.25
CA ARG A 4 -0.38 16.08 -1.90
C ARG A 4 0.67 15.59 -0.90
N CYS A 5 1.07 14.31 -0.99
CA CYS A 5 2.15 13.76 -0.16
C CYS A 5 3.53 14.37 -0.46
N ILE A 6 3.74 14.96 -1.65
CA ILE A 6 4.98 15.66 -2.02
C ILE A 6 4.91 17.14 -1.64
N ALA A 7 3.77 17.77 -1.94
CA ALA A 7 3.55 19.20 -1.71
C ALA A 7 3.48 19.54 -0.21
N ASP A 8 2.92 18.63 0.59
CA ASP A 8 2.92 18.70 2.05
C ASP A 8 3.25 17.31 2.63
N PRO A 9 4.54 17.03 2.88
CA PRO A 9 4.96 15.74 3.45
C PRO A 9 4.44 15.48 4.86
N CYS A 10 3.99 16.52 5.58
CA CYS A 10 3.51 16.42 6.95
C CYS A 10 1.97 16.31 7.04
N ASP A 11 1.28 16.26 5.91
CA ASP A 11 -0.19 16.20 5.88
C ASP A 11 -0.70 14.90 6.53
N PRO A 12 -1.47 14.98 7.63
CA PRO A 12 -1.92 13.82 8.39
C PRO A 12 -3.00 13.00 7.68
N ASP A 13 -3.58 13.50 6.59
CA ASP A 13 -4.61 12.81 5.82
C ASP A 13 -4.10 12.21 4.49
N ALA A 14 -2.92 12.66 4.05
CA ALA A 14 -2.40 12.33 2.73
C ALA A 14 -1.82 10.90 2.69
N VAL A 15 -2.43 10.05 1.86
CA VAL A 15 -1.95 8.69 1.58
C VAL A 15 -2.25 8.31 0.14
N VAL A 16 -1.34 7.55 -0.46
CA VAL A 16 -1.48 7.02 -1.82
C VAL A 16 -1.78 5.54 -1.76
N ILE A 17 -2.95 5.15 -2.25
CA ILE A 17 -3.27 3.73 -2.41
C ILE A 17 -2.87 3.28 -3.80
N ASP A 18 -1.74 2.59 -3.88
CA ASP A 18 -1.29 1.86 -5.06
C ASP A 18 -1.61 0.36 -4.96
N ARG A 19 -1.10 -0.43 -5.90
CA ARG A 19 -1.32 -1.88 -5.95
C ARG A 19 -0.72 -2.63 -4.76
N HIS A 20 0.38 -2.16 -4.19
CA HIS A 20 1.09 -2.83 -3.10
C HIS A 20 0.42 -2.50 -1.77
N ALA A 21 0.03 -1.23 -1.60
CA ALA A 21 -0.76 -0.80 -0.46
C ALA A 21 -2.10 -1.55 -0.38
N HIS A 22 -2.74 -1.76 -1.53
CA HIS A 22 -3.93 -2.60 -1.63
C HIS A 22 -3.65 -4.04 -1.17
N ASP A 23 -2.65 -4.71 -1.76
CA ASP A 23 -2.33 -6.11 -1.46
C ASP A 23 -1.99 -6.32 0.01
N VAL A 24 -1.27 -5.38 0.64
CA VAL A 24 -0.99 -5.43 2.08
C VAL A 24 -2.28 -5.27 2.91
N ALA A 25 -3.13 -4.30 2.57
CA ALA A 25 -4.35 -4.04 3.31
C ALA A 25 -5.36 -5.20 3.24
N VAL A 26 -5.36 -5.97 2.15
CA VAL A 26 -6.24 -7.14 1.98
C VAL A 26 -5.58 -8.47 2.33
N GLY A 27 -4.26 -8.49 2.54
CA GLY A 27 -3.48 -9.70 2.86
C GLY A 27 -3.17 -10.63 1.68
N GLU A 28 -3.72 -10.34 0.50
CA GLU A 28 -3.71 -11.21 -0.70
C GLU A 28 -3.19 -10.46 -1.94
N ILE A 29 -2.55 -11.19 -2.86
CA ILE A 29 -2.09 -10.63 -4.14
C ILE A 29 -3.18 -10.84 -5.19
N TYR A 30 -3.96 -9.80 -5.47
CA TYR A 30 -5.05 -9.88 -6.45
C TYR A 30 -4.58 -9.77 -7.91
N GLY A 31 -5.31 -10.29 -8.88
CA GLY A 31 -5.06 -9.98 -10.29
C GLY A 31 -5.45 -8.52 -10.63
N THR A 32 -4.88 -7.93 -11.68
CA THR A 32 -5.25 -6.55 -12.14
C THR A 32 -6.75 -6.37 -12.34
N ARG A 33 -7.46 -7.45 -12.71
CA ARG A 33 -8.91 -7.48 -12.95
C ARG A 33 -9.74 -7.37 -11.66
N GLU A 34 -9.20 -7.78 -10.52
CA GLU A 34 -9.90 -7.84 -9.22
C GLU A 34 -9.59 -6.62 -8.34
N ARG A 35 -8.43 -5.98 -8.54
CA ARG A 35 -7.94 -4.85 -7.73
C ARG A 35 -8.83 -3.62 -7.78
N GLY A 36 -9.56 -3.38 -8.88
CA GLY A 36 -10.62 -2.36 -8.96
C GLY A 36 -10.28 -0.99 -8.34
N LEU A 37 -9.03 -0.55 -8.47
CA LEU A 37 -8.53 0.71 -7.86
C LEU A 37 -9.21 1.97 -8.44
N GLY A 38 -9.90 1.84 -9.57
CA GLY A 38 -10.78 2.89 -10.12
C GLY A 38 -12.10 3.07 -9.35
N ASN A 39 -12.41 2.20 -8.39
CA ASN A 39 -13.60 2.36 -7.54
C ASN A 39 -13.31 3.32 -6.38
N ALA A 40 -13.86 4.53 -6.46
CA ALA A 40 -13.66 5.59 -5.47
C ALA A 40 -13.99 5.15 -4.03
N ARG A 41 -15.02 4.30 -3.83
CA ARG A 41 -15.38 3.81 -2.49
C ARG A 41 -14.31 2.91 -1.90
N ARG A 42 -13.74 2.02 -2.72
CA ARG A 42 -12.65 1.13 -2.30
C ARG A 42 -11.41 1.92 -1.96
N TYR A 43 -11.05 2.90 -2.79
CA TYR A 43 -9.91 3.78 -2.51
C TYR A 43 -10.09 4.51 -1.17
N ALA A 44 -11.27 5.09 -0.94
CA ALA A 44 -11.58 5.80 0.29
C ALA A 44 -11.50 4.88 1.54
N LEU A 45 -12.03 3.66 1.44
CA LEU A 45 -11.94 2.65 2.51
C LEU A 45 -10.49 2.30 2.83
N LEU A 46 -9.69 1.97 1.82
CA LEU A 46 -8.28 1.62 2.03
C LEU A 46 -7.48 2.81 2.60
N ALA A 47 -7.70 4.02 2.08
CA ALA A 47 -7.09 5.23 2.62
C ALA A 47 -7.46 5.45 4.10
N HIS A 48 -8.70 5.17 4.49
CA HIS A 48 -9.11 5.21 5.89
C HIS A 48 -8.39 4.16 6.74
N CYS A 49 -8.25 2.92 6.27
CA CYS A 49 -7.49 1.88 6.98
C CYS A 49 -6.03 2.29 7.23
N TYR A 50 -5.37 2.91 6.25
CA TYR A 50 -4.00 3.41 6.43
C TYR A 50 -3.92 4.56 7.45
N ARG A 51 -4.90 5.47 7.44
CA ARG A 51 -4.99 6.54 8.46
C ARG A 51 -5.17 5.97 9.86
N GLU A 52 -6.07 5.01 10.03
CA GLU A 52 -6.28 4.33 11.31
C GLU A 52 -5.03 3.60 11.80
N ALA A 53 -4.33 2.90 10.90
CA ALA A 53 -3.07 2.24 11.24
C ALA A 53 -2.00 3.25 11.67
N ALA A 54 -1.87 4.36 10.94
CA ALA A 54 -0.92 5.43 11.24
C ALA A 54 -1.20 6.08 12.60
N LEU A 55 -2.46 6.36 12.92
CA LEU A 55 -2.86 6.86 14.23
C LEU A 55 -2.45 5.93 15.37
N ARG A 56 -2.59 4.62 15.20
CA ARG A 56 -2.19 3.62 16.22
C ARG A 56 -0.68 3.53 16.39
N LEU A 57 0.08 3.80 15.33
CA LEU A 57 1.54 3.73 15.31
C LEU A 57 2.21 5.05 15.71
N GLY A 58 1.46 6.16 15.75
CA GLY A 58 2.03 7.50 15.94
C GLY A 58 2.82 7.99 14.72
N GLU A 59 2.47 7.49 13.53
CA GLU A 59 3.17 7.77 12.27
C GLU A 59 2.26 8.51 11.29
N LEU A 60 2.82 8.99 10.17
CA LEU A 60 2.03 9.52 9.06
C LEU A 60 1.47 8.39 8.17
N PRO A 61 0.26 8.56 7.59
CA PRO A 61 -0.30 7.56 6.68
C PRO A 61 0.59 7.27 5.47
N SER A 62 1.26 8.30 4.94
CA SER A 62 2.26 8.19 3.88
C SER A 62 3.48 7.35 4.31
N THR A 63 3.97 7.54 5.53
CA THR A 63 5.05 6.74 6.12
C THR A 63 4.63 5.27 6.24
N VAL A 64 3.46 4.97 6.82
CA VAL A 64 2.96 3.59 6.94
C VAL A 64 2.80 2.93 5.57
N GLN A 65 2.30 3.67 4.58
CA GLN A 65 2.17 3.15 3.22
C GLN A 65 3.52 2.86 2.57
N SER A 66 4.57 3.63 2.86
CA SER A 66 5.90 3.39 2.29
C SER A 66 6.49 2.03 2.69
N VAL A 67 6.16 1.52 3.89
CA VAL A 67 6.63 0.22 4.40
C VAL A 67 6.04 -0.96 3.61
N THR A 68 4.93 -0.76 2.91
CA THR A 68 4.29 -1.82 2.10
C THR A 68 5.22 -2.41 1.03
N TRP A 69 6.18 -1.60 0.54
CA TRP A 69 7.21 -2.04 -0.40
C TRP A 69 8.20 -3.03 0.22
N VAL A 70 8.55 -2.87 1.50
CA VAL A 70 9.43 -3.78 2.23
C VAL A 70 8.75 -5.15 2.37
N VAL A 71 7.52 -5.16 2.87
CA VAL A 71 6.73 -6.40 3.06
C VAL A 71 6.49 -7.12 1.73
N HIS A 72 6.19 -6.39 0.66
CA HIS A 72 6.03 -6.99 -0.67
C HIS A 72 7.32 -7.62 -1.18
N THR A 73 8.47 -6.96 -0.97
CA THR A 73 9.78 -7.43 -1.42
C THR A 73 10.23 -8.66 -0.64
N GLU A 74 10.00 -8.72 0.67
CA GLU A 74 10.26 -9.89 1.51
C GLU A 74 9.40 -11.10 1.10
N ARG A 75 8.13 -10.87 0.72
CA ARG A 75 7.25 -11.95 0.21
C ARG A 75 7.73 -12.48 -1.14
N ILE A 76 8.27 -11.63 -2.02
CA ILE A 76 8.94 -12.06 -3.26
C ILE A 76 10.25 -12.79 -2.95
N ALA A 77 11.05 -12.29 -2.00
CA ALA A 77 12.31 -12.91 -1.61
C ALA A 77 12.11 -14.30 -0.96
N GLY A 78 11.05 -14.48 -0.16
CA GLY A 78 10.64 -15.76 0.43
C GLY A 78 9.94 -16.73 -0.55
N THR A 79 9.53 -16.25 -1.73
CA THR A 79 8.95 -17.08 -2.81
C THR A 79 9.87 -17.23 -4.01
N GLY A 80 11.11 -16.76 -3.91
CA GLY A 80 12.12 -16.75 -4.96
C GLY A 80 12.80 -18.10 -5.20
N THR A 81 12.08 -19.18 -5.46
CA THR A 81 12.67 -20.29 -6.24
C THR A 81 12.63 -19.90 -7.72
N ARG A 82 13.64 -19.13 -8.15
CA ARG A 82 13.96 -19.04 -9.57
C ARG A 82 14.39 -20.44 -10.02
N PRO A 83 13.67 -21.12 -10.93
CA PRO A 83 14.15 -22.40 -11.43
C PRO A 83 15.48 -22.17 -12.17
N PRO A 84 16.45 -23.09 -12.04
CA PRO A 84 17.73 -22.96 -12.73
C PRO A 84 17.47 -22.84 -14.24
N ARG A 85 18.09 -21.84 -14.86
CA ARG A 85 18.09 -21.69 -16.31
C ARG A 85 18.76 -22.92 -16.91
N ARG A 86 18.01 -23.70 -17.69
CA ARG A 86 18.57 -24.68 -18.63
C ARG A 86 19.21 -23.96 -19.81
#